data_AF-A0A7S9C809-F1
#
_entry.id   AF-A0A7S9C809-F1
#
_cell.length_a   1.000
_cell.length_b   1.000
_cell.length_c   1.000
_cell.angle_alpha   90.00
_cell.angle_beta   90.00
_cell.angle_gamma   90.00
#
_symmetry.space_group_name_H-M   'P 1'
#
loop_
_entity.id
_entity.type
_entity.pdbx_description
1 polymer ?
#
loop_
_entity_poly.entity_id
_entity_poly.type
_entity_poly.pdbx_seq_one_letter_code
_entity_poly.pdbx_strand_id
1 'polypeptide(L)'
;MNDESLPRTGGRRSALALLAALLFGCADGYPDQDAALISPFDMSQSQRLAALNGLGREARGERRGWHYALESGCRLRTELRQRGEDKQTGRHALVSAMEVLLQFDKAARRYELFLTADASEAAPRLARLYDSARWTDAVQARLLLRLLIRDCR
;
A
#
# COMPACT_ATOMS: atom_id res chain seq x y z
N MET A 1 1.06 -65.29 46.78
CA MET A 1 0.82 -65.59 45.37
C MET A 1 -0.12 -64.54 44.82
N ASN A 2 0.14 -64.11 43.59
CA ASN A 2 -0.48 -63.02 42.83
C ASN A 2 -2.02 -63.18 42.69
N ASP A 3 -2.76 -62.10 42.51
CA ASP A 3 -3.10 -61.61 41.17
C ASP A 3 -3.82 -60.25 41.19
N GLU A 4 -3.55 -59.45 40.16
CA GLU A 4 -4.17 -58.17 39.84
C GLU A 4 -5.62 -58.36 39.39
N SER A 5 -6.48 -57.36 39.60
CA SER A 5 -7.42 -56.84 38.57
C SER A 5 -8.44 -55.88 39.18
N LEU A 6 -8.37 -54.61 38.79
CA LEU A 6 -9.52 -53.70 38.79
C LEU A 6 -9.53 -52.93 37.46
N PRO A 7 -10.62 -52.99 36.67
CA PRO A 7 -10.72 -52.26 35.42
C PRO A 7 -11.22 -50.84 35.68
N ARG A 8 -10.63 -49.84 35.01
CA ARG A 8 -11.26 -48.54 34.79
C ARG A 8 -11.22 -48.17 33.31
N THR A 9 -12.24 -48.61 32.60
CA THR A 9 -12.61 -48.09 31.29
C THR A 9 -13.36 -46.77 31.47
N GLY A 10 -12.76 -45.66 31.02
CA GLY A 10 -13.33 -44.33 31.14
C GLY A 10 -12.80 -43.36 30.09
N GLY A 11 -12.69 -43.80 28.83
CA GLY A 11 -12.13 -43.02 27.73
C GLY A 11 -13.13 -42.76 26.61
N ARG A 12 -14.19 -41.99 26.87
CA ARG A 12 -15.17 -41.57 25.83
C ARG A 12 -15.68 -40.14 26.01
N ARG A 13 -14.81 -39.20 26.39
CA ARG A 13 -15.17 -37.76 26.47
C ARG A 13 -14.21 -36.80 25.76
N SER A 14 -13.25 -37.31 24.98
CA SER A 14 -12.22 -36.45 24.37
C SER A 14 -12.44 -36.13 22.88
N ALA A 15 -13.52 -36.59 22.25
CA ALA A 15 -13.71 -36.43 20.81
C ALA A 15 -14.45 -35.15 20.38
N LEU A 16 -15.23 -34.49 21.26
CA LEU A 16 -16.02 -33.32 20.86
C LEU A 16 -15.26 -31.98 20.92
N ALA A 17 -14.16 -31.90 21.68
CA ALA A 17 -13.44 -30.64 21.86
C ALA A 17 -12.63 -30.21 20.63
N LEU A 18 -12.27 -31.14 19.75
CA LEU A 18 -11.44 -30.87 18.56
C LEU A 18 -12.22 -30.27 17.39
N LEU A 19 -13.55 -30.44 17.32
CA LEU A 19 -14.35 -29.89 16.22
C LEU A 19 -14.66 -28.39 16.38
N ALA A 20 -14.74 -27.89 17.63
CA ALA A 20 -15.04 -26.48 17.91
C ALA A 20 -13.86 -25.54 17.57
N ALA A 21 -12.62 -26.05 17.62
CA ALA A 21 -11.42 -25.27 17.33
C ALA A 21 -11.21 -25.00 15.82
N LEU A 22 -11.88 -25.75 14.93
CA LEU A 22 -11.76 -25.59 13.48
C LEU A 22 -12.71 -24.53 12.90
N LEU A 23 -13.74 -24.11 13.64
CA LEU A 23 -14.73 -23.13 13.16
C LEU A 23 -14.31 -21.66 13.38
N PHE A 24 -13.32 -21.41 14.22
CA PHE A 24 -12.83 -20.04 14.49
C PHE A 24 -11.74 -19.56 13.49
N GLY A 25 -11.32 -20.40 12.55
CA GLY A 25 -10.26 -20.07 11.59
C GLY A 25 -10.71 -19.36 10.30
N CYS A 26 -12.00 -19.05 10.13
CA CYS A 26 -12.53 -18.41 8.91
C CYS A 26 -13.32 -17.12 9.17
N ALA A 27 -13.43 -16.69 10.43
CA ALA A 27 -13.82 -15.32 10.76
C ALA A 27 -12.57 -14.44 10.72
N ASP A 28 -11.93 -14.38 9.55
CA ASP A 28 -10.92 -13.36 9.28
C ASP A 28 -11.68 -12.04 9.28
N GLY A 29 -11.62 -11.36 10.44
CA GLY A 29 -12.45 -10.21 10.73
C GLY A 29 -12.31 -9.17 9.64
N TYR A 30 -13.43 -8.78 9.03
CA TYR A 30 -13.45 -7.59 8.19
C TYR A 30 -12.96 -6.42 9.04
N PRO A 31 -12.01 -5.59 8.53
CA PRO A 31 -11.48 -4.48 9.30
C PRO A 31 -12.63 -3.56 9.72
N ASP A 32 -12.81 -3.46 11.04
CA ASP A 32 -13.85 -2.69 11.76
C ASP A 32 -13.63 -1.17 11.67
N GLN A 33 -13.00 -0.70 10.58
CA GLN A 33 -12.73 0.71 10.37
C GLN A 33 -13.91 1.31 9.61
N ASP A 34 -14.94 1.69 10.35
CA ASP A 34 -16.04 2.58 9.93
C ASP A 34 -15.55 4.02 9.62
N ALA A 35 -14.38 4.16 9.00
CA ALA A 35 -14.04 5.41 8.35
C ALA A 35 -14.88 5.48 7.07
N ALA A 36 -15.67 6.55 6.93
CA ALA A 36 -16.37 6.83 5.67
C ALA A 36 -15.35 6.77 4.53
N LEU A 37 -15.42 5.71 3.72
CA LEU A 37 -14.49 5.46 2.64
C LEU A 37 -14.86 6.41 1.50
N ILE A 38 -14.34 7.64 1.56
CA ILE A 38 -14.48 8.59 0.47
C ILE A 38 -13.77 7.98 -0.74
N SER A 39 -14.52 7.74 -1.80
CA SER A 39 -13.98 7.28 -3.07
C SER A 39 -12.88 8.24 -3.54
N PRO A 40 -11.71 7.75 -3.98
CA PRO A 40 -10.65 8.61 -4.52
C PRO A 40 -11.12 9.53 -5.65
N PHE A 41 -12.16 9.14 -6.39
CA PHE A 41 -12.75 9.95 -7.46
C PHE A 41 -13.50 11.18 -6.93
N ASP A 42 -14.07 11.09 -5.72
CA ASP A 42 -14.83 12.16 -5.07
C ASP A 42 -13.93 13.05 -4.19
N MET A 43 -12.68 12.63 -3.96
CA MET A 43 -11.68 13.44 -3.25
C MET A 43 -11.28 14.69 -4.06
N SER A 44 -11.18 15.81 -3.37
CA SER A 44 -10.46 16.99 -3.86
C SER A 44 -8.96 16.71 -4.06
N GLN A 45 -8.27 17.54 -4.84
CA GLN A 45 -6.82 17.39 -5.05
C GLN A 45 -6.03 17.41 -3.73
N SER A 46 -6.40 18.26 -2.77
CA SER A 46 -5.74 18.33 -1.46
C SER A 46 -5.95 17.04 -0.64
N GLN A 47 -7.14 16.45 -0.67
CA GLN A 47 -7.42 15.17 -0.02
C GLN A 47 -6.64 14.02 -0.66
N ARG A 48 -6.55 13.96 -1.99
CA ARG A 48 -5.72 12.97 -2.69
C ARG A 48 -4.25 13.11 -2.36
N LEU A 49 -3.75 14.35 -2.30
CA LEU A 49 -2.38 14.64 -1.92
C LEU A 49 -2.10 14.26 -0.46
N ALA A 50 -3.05 14.49 0.45
CA ALA A 50 -2.93 14.06 1.85
C ALA A 50 -2.91 12.53 1.97
N ALA A 51 -3.79 11.82 1.26
CA ALA A 51 -3.82 10.36 1.22
C ALA A 51 -2.52 9.79 0.65
N LEU A 52 -2.00 10.37 -0.45
CA LEU A 52 -0.74 9.98 -1.06
C LEU A 52 0.46 10.19 -0.11
N ASN A 53 0.46 11.29 0.65
CA ASN A 53 1.45 11.53 1.71
C ASN A 53 1.34 10.51 2.86
N GLY A 54 0.13 10.05 3.20
CA GLY A 54 -0.07 8.94 4.14
C GLY A 54 0.65 7.68 3.67
N LEU A 55 0.35 7.24 2.44
CA LEU A 55 1.00 6.08 1.81
C LEU A 55 2.52 6.25 1.71
N GLY A 56 2.99 7.46 1.37
CA GLY A 56 4.41 7.78 1.27
C GLY A 56 5.17 7.60 2.59
N ARG A 57 4.55 7.94 3.72
CA ARG A 57 5.12 7.70 5.05
C ARG A 57 5.07 6.23 5.44
N GLU A 58 3.97 5.54 5.18
CA GLU A 58 3.80 4.13 5.55
C GLU A 58 4.76 3.21 4.80
N ALA A 59 5.01 3.48 3.51
CA ALA A 59 5.81 2.61 2.64
C ALA A 59 7.28 2.41 3.09
N ARG A 60 7.84 3.38 3.83
CA ARG A 60 9.25 3.39 4.28
C ARG A 60 9.44 3.82 5.74
N GLY A 61 8.36 4.17 6.43
CA GLY A 61 8.36 4.78 7.77
C GLY A 61 8.55 6.29 7.75
N GLU A 62 8.11 6.98 8.81
CA GLU A 62 8.03 8.45 8.89
C GLU A 62 9.33 9.20 8.56
N ARG A 63 10.48 8.58 8.86
CA ARG A 63 11.81 9.19 8.67
C ARG A 63 12.42 8.93 7.29
N ARG A 64 11.82 8.04 6.48
CA ARG A 64 12.35 7.60 5.19
C ARG A 64 11.32 7.63 4.05
N GLY A 65 10.21 8.34 4.27
CA GLY A 65 9.05 8.34 3.40
C GLY A 65 9.12 9.34 2.25
N TRP A 66 8.24 9.11 1.28
CA TRP A 66 7.93 10.06 0.23
C TRP A 66 7.03 11.17 0.77
N HIS A 67 7.30 12.39 0.31
CA HIS A 67 6.47 13.56 0.57
C HIS A 67 6.14 14.26 -0.74
N TYR A 68 4.91 14.77 -0.82
CA TYR A 68 4.35 15.35 -2.03
C TYR A 68 3.72 16.70 -1.73
N ALA A 69 4.00 17.68 -2.58
CA ALA A 69 3.32 18.96 -2.60
C ALA A 69 2.90 19.27 -4.04
N LEU A 70 1.68 19.79 -4.22
CA LEU A 70 1.26 20.32 -5.50
C LEU A 70 1.39 21.84 -5.46
N GLU A 71 2.32 22.37 -6.25
CA GLU A 71 2.57 23.80 -6.41
C GLU A 71 1.66 24.39 -7.48
N SER A 72 1.62 25.73 -7.56
CA SER A 72 0.89 26.43 -8.63
C SER A 72 1.38 26.03 -10.03
N GLY A 73 0.45 26.02 -10.98
CA GLY A 73 0.70 25.58 -12.35
C GLY A 73 0.94 24.07 -12.45
N CYS A 74 0.25 23.28 -11.63
CA CYS A 74 0.25 21.82 -11.70
C CYS A 74 1.64 21.19 -11.59
N ARG A 75 2.51 21.77 -10.76
CA ARG A 75 3.86 21.25 -10.53
C ARG A 75 3.86 20.37 -9.29
N LEU A 76 4.04 19.06 -9.50
CA LEU A 76 4.22 18.11 -8.42
C LEU A 76 5.67 18.18 -7.93
N ARG A 77 5.84 18.62 -6.68
CA ARG A 77 7.08 18.50 -5.95
C ARG A 77 7.10 17.17 -5.20
N THR A 78 8.16 16.40 -5.40
CA THR A 78 8.44 15.16 -4.68
C THR A 78 9.66 15.33 -3.80
N GLU A 79 9.63 14.75 -2.61
CA GLU A 79 10.79 14.65 -1.73
C GLU A 79 10.85 13.22 -1.18
N LEU A 80 11.95 12.51 -1.43
CA LEU A 80 12.26 11.29 -0.70
C LEU A 80 13.18 11.66 0.46
N ARG A 81 12.67 11.52 1.68
CA ARG A 81 13.49 11.69 2.89
C ARG A 81 14.31 10.42 3.09
N GLN A 82 15.60 10.56 3.34
CA GLN A 82 16.45 9.46 3.79
C GLN A 82 17.24 9.93 5.02
N ARG A 83 17.44 9.03 5.98
CA ARG A 83 18.05 9.40 7.27
C ARG A 83 19.56 9.59 7.06
N GLY A 84 20.03 10.83 7.17
CA GLY A 84 21.46 11.16 7.09
C GLY A 84 22.01 11.23 5.67
N GLU A 85 21.14 11.20 4.66
CA GLU A 85 21.50 11.32 3.24
C GLU A 85 20.81 12.55 2.61
N ASP A 86 21.31 12.96 1.45
CA ASP A 86 20.73 14.05 0.67
C ASP A 86 19.27 13.75 0.31
N LYS A 87 18.41 14.75 0.50
CA LYS A 87 17.01 14.67 0.09
C LYS A 87 16.95 14.61 -1.43
N GLN A 88 16.44 13.51 -1.98
CA GLN A 88 16.11 13.48 -3.40
C GLN A 88 14.85 14.33 -3.60
N THR A 89 14.98 15.42 -4.35
CA THR A 89 13.85 16.32 -4.65
C THR A 89 13.61 16.37 -6.14
N GLY A 90 12.35 16.33 -6.53
CA GLY A 90 11.90 16.45 -7.91
C GLY A 90 10.83 17.51 -8.04
N ARG A 91 10.76 18.17 -9.21
CA ARG A 91 9.64 19.01 -9.61
C ARG A 91 9.21 18.60 -11.00
N HIS A 92 7.93 18.25 -11.15
CA HIS A 92 7.39 17.71 -12.38
C HIS A 92 6.16 18.53 -12.77
N ALA A 93 6.22 19.21 -13.91
CA ALA A 93 5.05 19.85 -14.49
C ALA A 93 4.12 18.74 -15.01
N LEU A 94 2.99 18.55 -14.34
CA LEU A 94 2.02 17.52 -14.69
C LEU A 94 1.21 18.00 -15.90
N VAL A 95 1.15 17.16 -16.92
CA VAL A 95 0.29 17.35 -18.09
C VAL A 95 -0.57 16.10 -18.28
N SER A 96 -1.78 16.27 -18.79
CA SER A 96 -2.78 15.18 -18.85
C SER A 96 -2.38 13.97 -19.70
N ALA A 97 -1.38 14.12 -20.57
CA ALA A 97 -0.83 13.01 -21.36
C ALA A 97 0.04 12.06 -20.54
N MET A 98 0.64 12.53 -19.44
CA MET A 98 1.55 11.74 -18.60
C MET A 98 0.84 10.57 -17.94
N GLU A 99 1.61 9.52 -17.65
CA GLU A 99 1.11 8.31 -17.02
C GLU A 99 1.95 7.85 -15.84
N VAL A 100 1.38 6.93 -15.07
CA VAL A 100 2.04 6.31 -13.93
C VAL A 100 2.18 4.81 -14.19
N LEU A 101 3.41 4.38 -14.42
CA LEU A 101 3.79 2.99 -14.62
C LEU A 101 4.07 2.33 -13.27
N LEU A 102 3.42 1.18 -13.02
CA LEU A 102 3.72 0.31 -11.89
C LEU A 102 4.66 -0.80 -12.35
N GLN A 103 5.80 -0.95 -11.68
CA GLN A 103 6.75 -2.03 -11.91
C GLN A 103 7.10 -2.72 -10.59
N PHE A 104 7.37 -4.02 -10.65
CA PHE A 104 7.96 -4.75 -9.52
C PHE A 104 9.47 -4.91 -9.74
N ASP A 105 10.27 -4.38 -8.81
CA ASP A 105 11.70 -4.65 -8.72
C ASP A 105 11.91 -5.96 -7.93
N LYS A 106 12.42 -6.98 -8.62
CA LYS A 106 12.71 -8.30 -8.03
C LYS A 106 13.87 -8.26 -7.03
N ALA A 107 14.88 -7.41 -7.27
CA ALA A 107 16.07 -7.32 -6.42
C ALA A 107 15.72 -6.62 -5.10
N ALA A 108 15.05 -5.47 -5.17
CA ALA A 108 14.59 -4.76 -3.98
C ALA A 108 13.36 -5.40 -3.32
N ARG A 109 12.63 -6.27 -4.06
CA ARG A 109 11.32 -6.83 -3.69
C ARG A 109 10.29 -5.75 -3.37
N ARG A 110 10.20 -4.76 -4.25
CA ARG A 110 9.33 -3.59 -4.06
C ARG A 110 8.59 -3.24 -5.35
N TYR A 111 7.40 -2.72 -5.17
CA TYR A 111 6.58 -2.12 -6.21
C TYR A 111 6.95 -0.65 -6.33
N GLU A 112 7.39 -0.24 -7.51
CA GLU A 112 7.81 1.12 -7.82
C GLU A 112 6.85 1.78 -8.80
N LEU A 113 6.60 3.07 -8.60
CA LEU A 113 5.83 3.90 -9.52
C LEU A 113 6.75 4.87 -10.25
N PHE A 114 6.64 4.90 -11.57
CA PHE A 114 7.37 5.83 -12.42
C PHE A 114 6.40 6.75 -13.15
N LEU A 115 6.73 8.04 -13.18
CA LEU A 115 6.12 9.00 -14.10
C LEU A 115 6.67 8.75 -15.50
N THR A 116 5.81 8.62 -16.49
CA THR A 116 6.18 8.49 -17.91
C THR A 116 5.59 9.65 -18.71
N ALA A 117 6.24 9.98 -19.83
CA ALA A 117 5.78 11.06 -20.70
C ALA A 117 4.37 10.82 -21.26
N ASP A 118 4.03 9.56 -21.52
CA ASP A 118 2.71 9.13 -21.98
C ASP A 118 2.44 7.65 -21.63
N ALA A 119 1.32 7.12 -22.11
CA ALA A 119 0.83 5.76 -21.88
C ALA A 119 1.52 4.67 -22.72
N SER A 120 2.39 5.04 -23.66
CA SER A 120 3.11 4.09 -24.51
C SER A 120 4.05 3.22 -23.68
N GLU A 121 4.16 1.94 -24.06
CA GLU A 121 5.12 1.03 -23.43
C GLU A 121 6.58 1.49 -23.61
N ALA A 122 6.85 2.22 -24.69
CA ALA A 122 8.16 2.79 -24.99
C ALA A 122 8.38 4.18 -24.38
N ALA A 123 7.40 4.73 -23.64
CA ALA A 123 7.49 6.07 -23.07
C ALA A 123 8.70 6.17 -22.11
N PRO A 124 9.49 7.25 -22.20
CA PRO A 124 10.60 7.46 -21.29
C PRO A 124 10.10 7.63 -19.86
N ARG A 125 10.81 7.02 -18.90
CA ARG A 125 10.61 7.23 -17.47
C ARG A 125 11.24 8.55 -17.06
N LEU A 126 10.42 9.46 -16.56
CA LEU A 126 10.83 10.80 -16.18
C LEU A 126 11.33 10.85 -14.73
N ALA A 127 10.65 10.13 -13.83
CA ALA A 127 11.02 10.08 -12.42
C ALA A 127 10.40 8.88 -11.73
N ARG A 128 11.04 8.38 -10.67
CA ARG A 128 10.39 7.50 -9.69
C ARG A 128 9.62 8.37 -8.71
N LEU A 129 8.35 8.05 -8.48
CA LEU A 129 7.45 8.84 -7.63
C LEU A 129 7.13 8.16 -6.31
N TYR A 130 7.25 6.84 -6.22
CA TYR A 130 6.84 6.06 -5.06
C TYR A 130 7.47 4.68 -5.11
N ASP A 131 7.60 4.04 -3.94
CA ASP A 131 7.88 2.62 -3.85
C ASP A 131 7.39 2.01 -2.53
N SER A 132 6.84 0.79 -2.57
CA SER A 132 6.35 0.05 -1.39
C SER A 132 6.65 -1.45 -1.47
N ALA A 133 6.75 -2.11 -0.32
CA ALA A 133 6.77 -3.57 -0.25
C ALA A 133 5.38 -4.19 -0.49
N ARG A 134 4.30 -3.39 -0.31
CA ARG A 134 2.91 -3.85 -0.41
C ARG A 134 2.31 -3.43 -1.75
N TRP A 135 1.75 -4.41 -2.46
CA TRP A 135 1.10 -4.18 -3.74
C TRP A 135 -0.13 -3.27 -3.63
N THR A 136 -0.95 -3.47 -2.58
CA THR A 136 -2.16 -2.67 -2.31
C THR A 136 -1.84 -1.18 -2.25
N ASP A 137 -0.80 -0.83 -1.50
CA ASP A 137 -0.38 0.56 -1.30
C ASP A 137 0.11 1.16 -2.62
N ALA A 138 0.84 0.38 -3.42
CA ALA A 138 1.33 0.83 -4.72
C ALA A 138 0.19 1.04 -5.73
N VAL A 139 -0.84 0.20 -5.75
CA VAL A 139 -2.02 0.38 -6.60
C VAL A 139 -2.82 1.60 -6.17
N GLN A 140 -3.03 1.79 -4.86
CA GLN A 140 -3.72 2.95 -4.33
C GLN A 140 -2.95 4.25 -4.64
N ALA A 141 -1.63 4.27 -4.43
CA ALA A 141 -0.78 5.40 -4.77
C ALA A 141 -0.82 5.72 -6.28
N ARG A 142 -0.82 4.68 -7.12
CA ARG A 142 -0.94 4.84 -8.59
C ARG A 142 -2.25 5.51 -8.98
N LEU A 143 -3.37 5.08 -8.39
CA LEU A 143 -4.68 5.68 -8.65
C LEU A 143 -4.68 7.17 -8.25
N LEU A 144 -4.18 7.49 -7.05
CA LEU A 144 -4.12 8.87 -6.56
C LEU A 144 -3.25 9.76 -7.46
N LEU A 145 -2.07 9.29 -7.88
CA LEU A 145 -1.19 10.01 -8.79
C LEU A 145 -1.82 10.25 -10.17
N ARG A 146 -2.48 9.24 -10.75
CA ARG A 146 -3.21 9.38 -12.02
C ARG A 146 -4.33 10.42 -11.93
N LEU A 147 -5.07 10.39 -10.83
CA LEU A 147 -6.14 11.34 -10.56
C LEU A 147 -5.61 12.76 -10.34
N LEU A 148 -4.44 12.92 -9.73
CA LEU A 148 -3.75 14.23 -9.66
C LEU A 148 -3.35 14.73 -11.05
N ILE A 149 -2.74 13.87 -11.89
CA ILE A 149 -2.34 14.22 -13.27
C ILE A 149 -3.54 14.63 -14.11
N ARG A 150 -4.63 13.85 -14.06
CA ARG A 150 -5.86 14.10 -14.83
C ARG A 150 -6.50 15.45 -14.51
N ASP A 151 -6.51 15.82 -13.23
CA ASP A 151 -7.20 17.02 -12.74
C ASP A 151 -6.27 18.25 -12.73
N CYS A 152 -5.02 18.10 -13.18
CA CYS A 152 -4.12 19.20 -13.48
C CYS A 152 -4.49 19.84 -14.82
N ARG A 153 -4.91 21.11 -14.79
CA ARG A 153 -5.27 21.94 -15.94
C ARG A 153 -4.70 23.33 -15.82
#